data_AF-A0A8T4YES5-F1
#
_entry.id   AF-A0A8T4YES5-F1
#
_cell.length_a   1.000
_cell.length_b   1.000
_cell.length_c   1.000
_cell.angle_alpha   90.00
_cell.angle_beta   90.00
_cell.angle_gamma   90.00
#
_symmetry.space_group_name_H-M   'P 1'
#
loop_
_entity.id
_entity.type
_entity.pdbx_description
1 polymer ?
#
loop_
_entity_poly.entity_id
_entity_poly.type
_entity_poly.pdbx_seq_one_letter_code
_entity_poly.pdbx_strand_id
1 'polypeptide(L)' 'MIYITIKSTIPREGDEFHCGVTSSREEAVSLIEAGFEFVMEYKGELYFRKRK' A
#
# COMPACT_ATOMS: atom_id res chain seq x y z
N MET A 1 -4.38 -27.61 3.78
CA MET A 1 -3.55 -26.59 4.45
C MET A 1 -2.80 -25.86 3.35
N ILE A 2 -3.25 -24.65 2.96
CA ILE A 2 -2.62 -23.89 1.87
C ILE A 2 -1.52 -23.03 2.50
N TYR A 3 -0.27 -23.44 2.31
CA TYR A 3 0.90 -22.66 2.70
C TYR A 3 1.20 -21.65 1.60
N ILE A 4 0.90 -20.36 1.82
CA ILE A 4 1.42 -19.29 0.98
C ILE A 4 2.74 -18.84 1.63
N THR A 5 3.86 -19.36 1.11
CA THR A 5 5.19 -18.83 1.42
C THR A 5 5.42 -17.59 0.57
N ILE A 6 5.17 -16.39 1.09
CA ILE A 6 5.53 -15.15 0.39
C ILE A 6 7.03 -14.89 0.62
N LYS A 7 7.86 -15.65 -0.11
CA LYS A 7 9.27 -15.28 -0.34
C LYS A 7 9.28 -14.16 -1.38
N SER A 8 9.76 -12.98 -0.96
CA SER A 8 10.19 -11.84 -1.77
C SER A 8 9.87 -11.90 -3.27
N THR A 9 8.85 -11.17 -3.69
CA THR A 9 8.78 -10.68 -5.06
C THR A 9 8.43 -9.21 -4.98
N ILE A 10 9.46 -8.38 -4.82
CA ILE A 10 9.37 -6.95 -5.14
C ILE A 10 9.14 -6.92 -6.65
N PRO A 11 7.96 -6.54 -7.17
CA PRO A 11 7.81 -6.38 -8.60
C PRO A 11 8.76 -5.25 -9.03
N ARG A 12 9.78 -5.61 -9.81
CA ARG A 12 10.52 -4.67 -10.66
C ARG A 12 10.03 -4.89 -12.08
N GLU A 13 9.84 -3.76 -12.77
CA GLU A 13 9.15 -3.54 -14.04
C GLU A 13 7.61 -3.37 -13.93
N GLY A 14 7.16 -2.13 -14.17
CA GLY A 14 5.75 -1.74 -14.18
C GLY A 14 5.37 -0.75 -13.10
N ASP A 15 5.87 0.47 -13.20
CA ASP A 15 5.63 1.64 -12.34
C ASP A 15 4.17 2.14 -12.52
N GLU A 16 3.16 1.26 -12.42
CA GLU A 16 1.74 1.55 -12.71
C GLU A 16 1.03 2.27 -11.56
N PHE A 17 1.62 2.25 -10.36
CA PHE A 17 1.00 2.82 -9.16
C PHE A 17 2.01 3.65 -8.36
N HIS A 18 1.56 4.81 -7.87
CA HIS A 18 2.14 5.48 -6.72
C HIS A 18 1.74 4.74 -5.44
N CYS A 19 2.68 4.46 -4.56
CA CYS A 19 2.42 3.83 -3.27
C CYS A 19 2.58 4.85 -2.14
N GLY A 20 1.65 4.86 -1.20
CA GLY A 20 1.70 5.66 0.03
C GLY A 20 1.72 4.75 1.25
N VAL A 21 2.47 5.11 2.29
CA VAL A 21 2.50 4.37 3.57
C VAL A 21 2.48 5.38 4.71
N THR A 22 1.67 5.14 5.73
CA THR A 22 1.62 5.98 6.94
C THR A 22 1.05 5.21 8.13
N SER A 23 1.47 5.58 9.34
CA SER A 23 0.85 5.17 10.62
C SER A 23 0.01 6.27 11.26
N SER A 24 -0.06 7.46 10.68
CA SER A 24 -0.88 8.57 11.18
C SER A 24 -2.25 8.59 10.52
N ARG A 25 -3.28 8.75 11.34
CA ARG A 25 -4.66 8.93 10.85
C ARG A 25 -4.79 10.17 9.97
N GLU A 26 -4.12 11.26 10.31
CA GLU A 26 -4.21 12.52 9.59
C GLU A 26 -3.62 12.39 8.18
N GLU A 27 -2.44 11.77 8.08
CA GLU A 27 -1.80 11.48 6.79
C GLU A 27 -2.59 10.46 5.97
N ALA A 28 -3.20 9.46 6.61
CA ALA A 28 -4.07 8.50 5.95
C ALA A 28 -5.28 9.19 5.29
N VAL A 29 -5.88 10.17 5.98
CA VAL A 29 -6.98 10.98 5.42
C VAL A 29 -6.48 11.78 4.22
N SER A 30 -5.33 12.44 4.32
CA SER A 30 -4.75 13.19 3.20
C SER A 30 -4.43 12.32 1.99
N LEU A 31 -3.98 11.07 2.20
CA LEU A 31 -3.74 10.11 1.12
C LEU A 31 -5.04 9.72 0.41
N ILE A 32 -6.12 9.50 1.16
CA ILE A 32 -7.45 9.22 0.61
C ILE A 32 -7.96 10.42 -0.20
N GLU A 33 -7.84 11.65 0.33
CA GLU A 33 -8.23 12.88 -0.37
C GLU A 33 -7.41 13.12 -1.64
N ALA A 34 -6.13 12.72 -1.65
CA ALA A 34 -5.27 12.75 -2.82
C ALA A 34 -5.60 11.66 -3.87
N GLY A 35 -6.60 10.81 -3.60
CA GLY A 35 -7.09 9.78 -4.51
C GLY A 35 -6.30 8.47 -4.44
N PHE A 36 -5.61 8.20 -3.33
CA PHE A 36 -5.07 6.87 -3.09
C PHE A 36 -6.12 5.94 -2.50
N GLU A 37 -6.11 4.70 -2.96
CA GLU A 37 -6.94 3.61 -2.47
C GLU A 37 -6.22 2.87 -1.34
N PHE A 38 -6.94 2.60 -0.25
CA PHE A 38 -6.43 1.76 0.82
C PHE A 38 -6.26 0.32 0.35
N VAL A 39 -5.11 -0.28 0.66
CA VAL A 39 -4.78 -1.66 0.27
C VAL A 39 -4.85 -2.57 1.49
N MET A 40 -4.10 -2.26 2.55
CA MET A 40 -4.04 -3.07 3.75
C MET A 40 -3.40 -2.34 4.93
N GLU A 41 -3.59 -2.89 6.13
CA GLU A 41 -2.82 -2.53 7.32
C GLU A 41 -1.84 -3.66 7.66
N TYR A 42 -0.59 -3.31 7.96
CA TYR A 42 0.41 -4.25 8.43
C TYR A 42 1.28 -3.63 9.51
N LYS A 43 1.30 -4.26 10.69
CA LYS A 43 2.10 -3.81 11.85
C LYS A 43 1.84 -2.35 12.26
N GLY A 44 0.59 -1.88 12.13
CA GLY A 44 0.20 -0.51 12.45
C GLY A 44 0.52 0.52 11.36
N GLU A 45 1.06 0.09 10.23
CA GLU A 45 1.26 0.91 9.04
C GLU A 45 0.14 0.63 8.02
N LEU A 46 -0.43 1.69 7.47
CA LEU A 46 -1.48 1.67 6.46
C LEU A 46 -0.84 1.85 5.09
N TYR A 47 -1.14 0.95 4.17
CA TYR A 47 -0.61 0.93 2.81
C TYR A 47 -1.68 1.36 1.82
N PHE A 48 -1.28 2.24 0.91
CA PHE A 48 -2.13 2.86 -0.08
C PHE A 48 -1.51 2.76 -1.47
N ARG A 49 -2.34 2.76 -2.50
CA ARG A 49 -1.90 2.84 -3.89
C ARG A 49 -2.77 3.79 -4.71
N LYS A 50 -2.19 4.41 -5.74
CA LYS A 50 -2.91 5.23 -6.71
C LYS A 50 -2.34 4.92 -8.09
N ARG A 51 -3.19 4.64 -9.08
CA ARG A 51 -2.70 4.47 -10.47
C ARG A 51 -2.00 5.75 -10.95
N LYS A 52 -0.94 5.61 -11.75
CA LYS A 52 -0.36 6.74 -12.47
C LYS A 52 -1.34 7.35 -13.45
#